data_AF-A0A920AV54-F1
#
_entry.id   AF-A0A920AV54-F1
#
_cell.length_a   1.000
_cell.length_b   1.000
_cell.length_c   1.000
_cell.angle_alpha   90.00
_cell.angle_beta   90.00
_cell.angle_gamma   90.00
#
_symmetry.space_group_name_H-M   'P 1'
#
loop_
_entity.id
_entity.type
_entity.pdbx_description
1 polymer ?
#
loop_
_entity_poly.entity_id
_entity_poly.type
_entity_poly.pdbx_seq_one_letter_code
_entity_poly.pdbx_strand_id
1 'polypeptide(L)' 'MVALVFKKNIPDNYKKAFTHLSKYEIPKEVLVIENFPENNGKINRLKIRSIINNS' A
#
# COMPACT_ATOMS: atom_id res chain seq x y z
N MET A 1 -6.44 -2.34 -10.22
CA MET A 1 -5.90 -2.96 -8.99
C MET A 1 -5.55 -1.84 -8.03
N VAL A 2 -6.05 -1.91 -6.79
CA VAL A 2 -5.75 -0.95 -5.73
C VAL A 2 -4.81 -1.63 -4.72
N ALA A 3 -3.77 -0.93 -4.30
CA ALA A 3 -2.84 -1.37 -3.26
C ALA A 3 -2.75 -0.28 -2.18
N LEU A 4 -2.67 -0.70 -0.93
CA LEU A 4 -2.52 0.18 0.24
C LEU A 4 -1.08 0.07 0.74
N VAL A 5 -0.36 1.18 0.79
CA VAL A 5 1.07 1.21 1.14
C VAL A 5 1.26 2.10 2.34
N PHE A 6 1.77 1.54 3.43
CA PHE A 6 2.09 2.26 4.66
C PHE A 6 3.59 2.48 4.80
N LYS A 7 3.95 3.63 5.38
CA LYS A 7 5.33 3.94 5.75
C LYS A 7 5.55 3.57 7.22
N LYS A 8 6.64 2.87 7.51
CA LYS A 8 7.12 2.41 8.84
C LYS A 8 6.24 1.38 9.56
N ASN A 9 4.92 1.58 9.62
CA ASN A 9 4.04 0.70 10.36
C ASN A 9 2.63 0.63 9.75
N ILE A 10 1.94 -0.48 9.96
CA ILE A 10 0.52 -0.66 9.66
C ILE A 10 -0.29 -0.72 10.96
N PRO A 11 -1.49 -0.11 11.03
CA PRO A 11 -2.35 -0.25 12.19
C PRO A 11 -2.80 -1.71 12.36
N ASP A 12 -2.69 -2.29 13.56
CA ASP A 12 -3.03 -3.71 13.82
C ASP A 12 -4.46 -4.08 13.42
N ASN A 13 -5.36 -3.10 13.47
CA ASN A 13 -6.79 -3.27 13.20
C ASN A 13 -7.20 -2.87 11.78
N TYR A 14 -6.28 -2.61 10.85
CA TYR A 14 -6.61 -2.11 9.50
C TYR A 14 -7.62 -3.00 8.75
N LYS A 15 -7.60 -4.32 8.99
CA LYS A 15 -8.55 -5.27 8.40
C LYS A 15 -10.00 -4.99 8.80
N LYS A 16 -10.25 -4.37 9.96
CA LYS A 16 -11.60 -3.95 10.38
C LYS A 16 -12.17 -2.87 9.48
N ALA A 17 -11.34 -2.06 8.82
CA ALA A 17 -11.83 -1.08 7.86
C ALA A 17 -12.38 -1.74 6.58
N PHE A 18 -12.02 -3.01 6.31
CA PHE A 18 -12.43 -3.71 5.11
C PHE A 18 -13.71 -4.53 5.27
N THR A 19 -14.24 -4.68 6.49
CA THR A 19 -15.42 -5.52 6.75
C THR A 19 -16.69 -4.97 6.10
N HIS A 20 -16.73 -3.67 5.82
CA HIS A 20 -17.86 -2.99 5.18
C HIS A 20 -17.64 -2.77 3.68
N LEU A 21 -16.50 -3.21 3.13
CA LEU A 21 -16.15 -3.03 1.72
C LEU A 21 -16.60 -4.25 0.90
N SER A 22 -17.13 -3.99 -0.29
CA SER A 22 -17.39 -5.03 -1.27
C SER A 22 -16.08 -5.61 -1.82
N LYS A 23 -16.15 -6.81 -2.41
CA LYS A 23 -14.99 -7.54 -2.95
C LYS A 23 -14.09 -6.70 -3.87
N TYR A 24 -14.65 -5.73 -4.59
CA TYR A 24 -13.92 -4.89 -5.54
C TYR A 24 -13.32 -3.62 -4.89
N GLU A 25 -13.76 -3.28 -3.69
CA GLU A 25 -13.28 -2.14 -2.91
C GLU A 25 -12.13 -2.52 -1.98
N ILE A 26 -12.03 -3.80 -1.62
CA ILE A 26 -10.93 -4.31 -0.79
C ILE A 26 -9.61 -4.19 -1.58
N PRO A 27 -8.57 -3.53 -1.01
CA PRO A 27 -7.25 -3.48 -1.63
C PRO A 27 -6.71 -4.89 -1.87
N LYS A 28 -6.17 -5.14 -3.05
CA LYS A 28 -5.61 -6.46 -3.39
C LYS A 28 -4.32 -6.74 -2.62
N GLU A 29 -3.54 -5.68 -2.41
CA GLU A 29 -2.24 -5.74 -1.72
C GLU A 29 -2.21 -4.71 -0.60
N VAL A 30 -1.65 -5.11 0.54
CA VAL A 30 -1.40 -4.22 1.67
C VAL A 30 0.02 -4.44 2.16
N LEU A 31 0.85 -3.41 2.08
CA LEU A 31 2.29 -3.54 2.31
C LEU A 31 2.81 -2.41 3.19
N VAL A 32 3.91 -2.69 3.89
CA VAL A 32 4.65 -1.72 4.71
C VAL A 32 6.05 -1.56 4.13
N ILE A 33 6.47 -0.31 3.91
CA ILE A 33 7.85 0.04 3.54
C ILE A 33 8.48 0.93 4.61
N GLU A 34 9.81 0.90 4.73
CA GLU A 34 10.52 1.80 5.63
C GLU A 34 10.34 3.27 5.22
N ASN A 35 10.51 3.57 3.93
CA ASN A 35 10.38 4.90 3.35
C ASN A 35 9.78 4.85 1.95
N PHE A 36 8.96 5.87 1.60
CA PHE A 36 8.51 6.03 0.22
C PHE A 36 9.70 6.35 -0.68
N PRO A 37 9.89 5.62 -1.80
CA PRO A 37 10.88 6.02 -2.77
C PRO A 37 10.43 7.36 -3.37
N GLU A 38 11.33 8.33 -3.43
CA GLU A 38 11.05 9.66 -3.95
C GLU A 38 11.90 9.95 -5.20
N ASN A 39 11.40 10.87 -6.03
CA ASN A 39 12.11 11.45 -7.16
C ASN A 39 11.76 12.95 -7.18
N ASN A 40 12.77 13.82 -7.03
CA ASN A 40 12.61 15.28 -6.93
C ASN A 40 11.57 15.70 -5.87
N GLY A 41 11.64 15.10 -4.67
CA GLY A 41 10.74 15.38 -3.55
C GLY A 41 9.29 14.89 -3.75
N LYS A 42 9.01 14.13 -4.82
CA LYS A 42 7.71 13.52 -5.08
C LYS A 42 7.78 12.02 -4.95
N ILE A 43 6.72 11.40 -4.46
CA ILE A 43 6.62 9.94 -4.35
C ILE A 43 6.77 9.29 -5.74
N ASN A 44 7.74 8.40 -5.86
CA ASN A 44 8.02 7.62 -7.06
C ASN A 44 7.11 6.39 -7.12
N ARG A 45 5.91 6.59 -7.68
CA ARG A 45 4.89 5.55 -7.84
C ARG A 45 5.35 4.36 -8.69
N LEU A 46 6.27 4.55 -9.64
CA LEU A 46 6.80 3.48 -10.48
C LEU A 46 7.66 2.51 -9.65
N LYS A 47 8.53 3.04 -8.79
CA LYS A 47 9.32 2.21 -7.86
C LYS A 47 8.42 1.47 -6.88
N ILE A 48 7.40 2.13 -6.33
CA ILE A 48 6.40 1.47 -5.45
C ILE A 48 5.72 0.31 -6.17
N ARG A 49 5.30 0.49 -7.42
CA ARG A 49 4.67 -0.57 -8.22
C ARG A 49 5.62 -1.74 -8.46
N SER A 50 6.91 -1.47 -8.71
CA SER A 50 7.90 -2.55 -8.85
C SER A 50 8.08 -3.33 -7.55
N ILE A 51 8.05 -2.66 -6.38
CA ILE A 51 8.14 -3.33 -5.07
C ILE A 51 6.92 -4.25 -4.88
N ILE A 52 5.71 -3.76 -5.18
CA ILE A 52 4.47 -4.54 -5.10
C ILE A 52 4.52 -5.78 -5.99
N ASN A 53 4.98 -5.63 -7.23
CA ASN A 53 4.99 -6.74 -8.19
C ASN A 53 6.10 -7.78 -7.92
N ASN A 54 7.13 -7.42 -7.14
CA ASN A 54 8.24 -8.29 -6.79
C ASN A 54 8.12 -8.88 -5.37
N SER A 55 7.03 -8.58 -4.66
CA SER A 55 6.73 -9.13 -3.33
C SER A 55 6.02 -10.48 -3.41
#